data_AF-A0A349UMG9-F1
#
_entry.id   AF-A0A349UMG9-F1
#
_cell.length_a   1.000
_cell.length_b   1.000
_cell.length_c   1.000
_cell.angle_alpha   90.00
_cell.angle_beta   90.00
_cell.angle_gamma   90.00
#
_symmetry.space_group_name_H-M   'P 1'
#
loop_
_entity.id
_entity.type
_entity.pdbx_description
1 polymer ?
#
loop_
_entity_poly.entity_id
_entity_poly.type
_entity_poly.pdbx_seq_one_letter_code
_entity_poly.pdbx_strand_id
1 'polypeptide(L)'
;MFEEIAAITYGCESVCHVNGAVEFHRLPDALAVNYRKDEGSRIRLECASCVRLRFFSITRRIRIGLRYGRAARPLFLGVITINGAQIGVFGGGERSDRWEGTISIPAVRKPSLIELWLPHLVRADLEFLEIDDDCECLPAETFKQRWLALGDSITQGMTATLPTRAWVARVAVSLGVDVRNYGIGGGRLEGFLAGADQGWPYDLLTIAYGINDFSKSRRPEEVTADAIRLLKRQAEAHPAATRVLITPIPAPGRNNRNAAGRSLEDYREALRYAARGAPPCTVIEGPSLVPDDPRWFVDGVHPNDEGMNVFALNFASAILMVDSRVLRLGRQAEVKGLTNNEIAPHHNNGRHLPNRIHGRCSG
;
A
#
# COMPACT_ATOMS: atom_id res chain seq x y z
N MET A 1 17.80 -15.31 15.99
CA MET A 1 17.68 -14.04 15.24
C MET A 1 16.99 -14.19 13.87
N PHE A 2 17.57 -14.79 12.83
CA PHE A 2 16.94 -14.81 11.49
C PHE A 2 15.55 -15.49 11.48
N GLU A 3 15.44 -16.69 12.06
CA GLU A 3 14.16 -17.43 12.11
C GLU A 3 13.09 -16.66 12.92
N GLU A 4 13.49 -15.97 13.98
CA GLU A 4 12.59 -15.12 14.78
C GLU A 4 12.10 -13.93 13.96
N ILE A 5 12.98 -13.26 13.21
CA ILE A 5 12.58 -12.18 12.30
C ILE A 5 11.62 -12.72 11.23
N ALA A 6 11.91 -13.88 10.64
CA ALA A 6 11.05 -14.50 9.65
C ALA A 6 9.65 -14.80 10.23
N ALA A 7 9.57 -15.31 11.45
CA ALA A 7 8.32 -15.65 12.13
C ALA A 7 7.44 -14.41 12.43
N ILE A 8 8.06 -13.25 12.61
CA ILE A 8 7.34 -11.99 12.86
C ILE A 8 7.16 -11.15 11.58
N THR A 9 7.59 -11.61 10.41
CA THR A 9 7.51 -10.85 9.17
C THR A 9 6.22 -11.12 8.40
N TYR A 10 5.56 -10.05 7.96
CA TYR A 10 4.29 -10.08 7.23
C TYR A 10 4.39 -9.19 5.99
N GLY A 11 3.54 -9.49 5.00
CA GLY A 11 3.38 -8.66 3.79
C GLY A 11 4.38 -8.92 2.67
N CYS A 12 5.19 -9.97 2.78
CA CYS A 12 6.11 -10.43 1.75
C CYS A 12 5.90 -11.90 1.37
N GLU A 13 6.49 -12.30 0.26
CA GLU A 13 6.55 -13.69 -0.18
C GLU A 13 7.51 -14.49 0.69
N SER A 14 8.72 -13.96 0.82
CA SER A 14 9.83 -14.61 1.50
C SER A 14 10.77 -13.59 2.12
N VAL A 15 11.57 -14.08 3.05
CA VAL A 15 12.70 -13.36 3.64
C VAL A 15 13.98 -14.16 3.41
N CYS A 16 15.08 -13.45 3.17
CA CYS A 16 16.38 -14.04 2.94
C CYS A 16 17.41 -13.35 3.82
N HIS A 17 18.34 -14.10 4.41
CA HIS A 17 19.48 -13.49 5.11
C HIS A 17 20.66 -13.39 4.16
N VAL A 18 21.05 -12.16 3.81
CA VAL A 18 22.10 -11.89 2.82
C VAL A 18 23.01 -10.78 3.34
N ASN A 19 24.32 -11.04 3.37
CA ASN A 19 25.34 -10.08 3.78
C ASN A 19 25.02 -9.40 5.13
N GLY A 20 24.62 -10.19 6.13
CA GLY A 20 24.36 -9.70 7.49
C GLY A 20 23.07 -8.87 7.65
N ALA A 21 22.15 -8.91 6.69
CA ALA A 21 20.83 -8.30 6.83
C ALA A 21 19.73 -9.20 6.27
N VAL A 22 18.52 -9.01 6.77
CA VAL A 22 17.30 -9.66 6.29
C VAL A 22 16.73 -8.82 5.14
N GLU A 23 16.67 -9.42 3.96
CA GLU A 23 16.00 -8.90 2.78
C GLU A 23 14.55 -9.37 2.74
N PHE A 24 13.65 -8.50 2.27
CA PHE A 24 12.21 -8.77 2.17
C PHE A 24 11.79 -8.83 0.70
N HIS A 25 11.39 -10.00 0.21
CA HIS A 25 10.96 -10.17 -1.17
C HIS A 25 9.44 -10.18 -1.24
N ARG A 26 8.84 -9.10 -1.77
CA ARG A 26 7.38 -9.01 -1.87
C ARG A 26 6.78 -10.02 -2.84
N LEU A 27 7.38 -10.17 -4.03
CA LEU A 27 6.84 -10.99 -5.11
C LEU A 27 7.58 -12.32 -5.22
N PRO A 28 6.90 -13.41 -5.61
CA PRO A 28 7.55 -14.67 -5.98
C PRO A 28 8.54 -14.48 -7.13
N ASP A 29 9.61 -15.28 -7.16
CA ASP A 29 10.65 -15.17 -8.19
C ASP A 29 10.12 -15.33 -9.62
N ALA A 30 9.19 -16.27 -9.81
CA ALA A 30 8.52 -16.51 -11.10
C ALA A 30 7.77 -15.28 -11.62
N LEU A 31 7.30 -14.41 -10.73
CA LEU A 31 6.67 -13.14 -11.06
C LEU A 31 7.72 -12.02 -11.19
N ALA A 32 8.64 -11.95 -10.23
CA ALA A 32 9.67 -10.93 -10.11
C ALA A 32 10.56 -10.80 -11.35
N VAL A 33 10.87 -11.91 -12.03
CA VAL A 33 11.68 -11.93 -13.27
C VAL A 33 11.13 -10.98 -14.35
N ASN A 34 9.82 -10.76 -14.40
CA ASN A 34 9.20 -9.88 -15.38
C ASN A 34 9.50 -8.39 -15.13
N TYR A 35 9.85 -8.03 -13.90
CA TYR A 35 10.14 -6.65 -13.48
C TYR A 35 11.63 -6.34 -13.36
N ARG A 36 12.52 -7.32 -13.60
CA ARG A 36 13.98 -7.13 -13.54
C ARG A 36 14.57 -6.53 -14.83
N LYS A 37 13.76 -6.39 -15.89
CA LYS A 37 14.22 -6.00 -17.24
C LYS A 37 14.62 -4.52 -17.35
N ASP A 38 13.95 -3.64 -16.63
CA ASP A 38 14.29 -2.22 -16.57
C ASP A 38 14.63 -1.79 -15.14
N GLU A 39 15.51 -0.82 -15.00
CA GLU A 39 16.01 -0.38 -13.70
C GLU A 39 14.89 0.17 -12.81
N GLY A 40 13.95 0.92 -13.38
CA GLY A 40 12.86 1.53 -12.61
C GLY A 40 11.95 0.48 -11.98
N SER A 41 11.58 -0.55 -12.73
CA SER A 41 10.78 -1.68 -12.22
C SER A 41 11.56 -2.50 -11.20
N ARG A 42 12.87 -2.71 -11.39
CA ARG A 42 13.72 -3.41 -10.42
C ARG A 42 13.79 -2.68 -9.08
N ILE A 43 13.98 -1.36 -9.09
CA ILE A 43 13.98 -0.55 -7.86
C ILE A 43 12.63 -0.70 -7.13
N ARG A 44 11.52 -0.66 -7.86
CA ARG A 44 10.17 -0.78 -7.29
C ARG A 44 9.88 -2.18 -6.75
N LEU A 45 10.40 -3.21 -7.40
CA LEU A 45 10.31 -4.61 -6.95
C LEU A 45 10.98 -4.77 -5.58
N GLU A 46 12.14 -4.14 -5.38
CA GLU A 46 12.95 -4.22 -4.16
C GLU A 46 12.37 -3.40 -2.98
N CYS A 47 11.36 -2.55 -3.21
CA CYS A 47 10.76 -1.73 -2.16
C CYS A 47 9.88 -2.55 -1.20
N ALA A 48 9.88 -2.21 0.09
CA ALA A 48 9.19 -2.97 1.15
C ALA A 48 7.70 -2.57 1.35
N SER A 49 6.95 -2.31 0.27
CA SER A 49 5.55 -1.89 0.37
C SER A 49 4.65 -2.91 1.08
N CYS A 50 3.96 -2.45 2.13
CA CYS A 50 3.14 -3.24 3.05
C CYS A 50 3.89 -4.33 3.85
N VAL A 51 5.23 -4.35 3.80
CA VAL A 51 6.03 -5.26 4.64
C VAL A 51 6.11 -4.69 6.05
N ARG A 52 5.89 -5.56 7.05
CA ARG A 52 5.94 -5.19 8.46
C ARG A 52 6.38 -6.33 9.36
N LEU A 53 7.01 -5.98 10.47
CA LEU A 53 7.27 -6.91 11.57
C LEU A 53 6.14 -6.79 12.59
N ARG A 54 5.57 -7.89 13.08
CA ARG A 54 4.43 -7.90 14.01
C ARG A 54 4.65 -8.90 15.14
N PHE A 55 4.67 -8.41 16.37
CA PHE A 55 4.90 -9.24 17.55
C PHE A 55 4.28 -8.64 18.81
N PHE A 56 3.99 -9.48 19.78
CA PHE A 56 3.61 -9.08 21.13
C PHE A 56 4.86 -8.98 22.01
N SER A 57 4.98 -7.88 22.75
CA SER A 57 6.02 -7.72 23.76
C SER A 57 5.59 -6.71 24.84
N ILE A 58 6.31 -6.73 25.95
CA ILE A 58 6.26 -5.69 27.00
C ILE A 58 7.48 -4.76 26.93
N THR A 59 8.33 -4.91 25.91
CA THR A 59 9.55 -4.12 25.73
C THR A 59 9.28 -2.62 25.78
N ARG A 60 10.20 -1.89 26.38
CA ARG A 60 10.17 -0.43 26.51
C ARG A 60 11.11 0.23 25.51
N ARG A 61 12.00 -0.55 24.90
CA ARG A 61 12.95 -0.11 23.90
C ARG A 61 12.97 -1.06 22.72
N ILE A 62 13.06 -0.48 21.52
CA ILE A 62 13.48 -1.20 20.32
C ILE A 62 14.72 -0.51 19.77
N ARG A 63 15.82 -1.22 19.58
CA ARG A 63 16.91 -0.78 18.71
C ARG A 63 16.74 -1.46 17.35
N ILE A 64 16.92 -0.69 16.29
CA ILE A 64 16.73 -1.16 14.92
C ILE A 64 17.82 -0.59 14.02
N GLY A 65 18.38 -1.45 13.17
CA GLY A 65 19.34 -1.11 12.13
C GLY A 65 18.78 -1.45 10.76
N LEU A 66 18.82 -0.49 9.84
CA LEU A 66 18.37 -0.62 8.47
C LEU A 66 19.52 -0.31 7.52
N ARG A 67 19.65 -1.15 6.49
CA ARG A 67 20.45 -0.87 5.31
C ARG A 67 19.53 -0.48 4.16
N TYR A 68 19.70 0.72 3.64
CA TYR A 68 18.93 1.19 2.50
C TYR A 68 19.62 0.85 1.19
N GLY A 69 18.84 0.32 0.25
CA GLY A 69 19.24 0.19 -1.15
C GLY A 69 18.73 1.36 -1.98
N ARG A 70 18.42 1.07 -3.24
CA ARG A 70 17.84 2.08 -4.14
C ARG A 70 16.41 2.41 -3.75
N ALA A 71 16.04 3.66 -4.04
CA ALA A 71 14.76 4.22 -3.66
C ALA A 71 13.93 4.59 -4.90
N ALA A 72 12.66 4.19 -4.92
CA ALA A 72 11.68 4.65 -5.91
C ALA A 72 11.24 6.09 -5.63
N ARG A 73 11.28 6.50 -4.36
CA ARG A 73 11.08 7.86 -3.85
C ARG A 73 12.03 8.12 -2.68
N PRO A 74 12.41 9.38 -2.42
CA PRO A 74 13.25 9.73 -1.27
C PRO A 74 12.45 9.70 0.05
N LEU A 75 11.81 8.57 0.35
CA LEU A 75 11.01 8.34 1.55
C LEU A 75 11.61 7.14 2.29
N PHE A 76 12.32 7.43 3.38
CA PHE A 76 13.10 6.44 4.14
C PHE A 76 12.48 6.15 5.52
N LEU A 77 11.33 6.75 5.83
CA LEU A 77 10.67 6.59 7.12
C LEU A 77 9.76 5.36 7.15
N GLY A 78 9.95 4.54 8.18
CA GLY A 78 9.03 3.52 8.65
C GLY A 78 8.10 4.06 9.74
N VAL A 79 7.13 3.26 10.14
CA VAL A 79 6.14 3.63 11.17
C VAL A 79 6.07 2.54 12.22
N ILE A 80 6.06 2.95 13.49
CA ILE A 80 5.76 2.05 14.61
C ILE A 80 4.32 2.26 15.08
N THR A 81 3.57 1.17 15.20
CA THR A 81 2.24 1.13 15.81
C THR A 81 2.22 0.26 17.05
N ILE A 82 1.34 0.60 18.00
CA ILE A 82 1.00 -0.22 19.17
C ILE A 82 -0.51 -0.41 19.17
N ASN A 83 -0.96 -1.66 19.14
CA ASN A 83 -2.38 -2.01 19.08
C ASN A 83 -3.13 -1.25 17.96
N GLY A 84 -2.46 -1.02 16.82
CA GLY A 84 -2.99 -0.30 15.66
C GLY A 84 -2.87 1.23 15.73
N ALA A 85 -2.48 1.81 16.87
CA ALA A 85 -2.24 3.24 17.00
C ALA A 85 -0.79 3.57 16.63
N GLN A 86 -0.58 4.46 15.66
CA GLN A 86 0.75 4.98 15.36
C GLN A 86 1.29 5.78 16.54
N ILE A 87 2.48 5.41 17.02
CA ILE A 87 3.16 6.09 18.14
C ILE A 87 4.40 6.87 17.69
N GLY A 88 4.89 6.63 16.47
CA GLY A 88 6.09 7.29 15.97
C GLY A 88 6.51 6.81 14.59
N VAL A 89 7.63 7.36 14.14
CA VAL A 89 8.33 6.99 12.90
C VAL A 89 9.76 6.59 13.23
N PHE A 90 10.37 5.80 12.36
CA PHE A 90 11.79 5.42 12.44
C PHE A 90 12.41 5.48 11.05
N GLY A 91 13.74 5.44 10.93
CA GLY A 91 14.43 5.60 9.65
C GLY A 91 15.02 6.99 9.44
N GLY A 92 15.74 7.16 8.33
CA GLY A 92 16.39 8.42 7.97
C GLY A 92 15.40 9.48 7.50
N GLY A 93 15.62 10.75 7.90
CA GLY A 93 14.93 11.89 7.29
C GLY A 93 15.51 12.28 5.92
N GLU A 94 16.73 11.86 5.64
CA GLU A 94 17.47 12.10 4.40
C GLU A 94 18.07 10.79 3.88
N ARG A 95 18.59 10.83 2.65
CA ARG A 95 19.21 9.67 2.02
C ARG A 95 20.51 9.31 2.74
N SER A 96 20.58 8.06 3.20
CA SER A 96 21.78 7.40 3.71
C SER A 96 21.75 5.94 3.27
N ASP A 97 22.91 5.29 3.17
CA ASP A 97 22.99 3.85 2.89
C ASP A 97 22.61 3.02 4.13
N ARG A 98 22.68 3.62 5.31
CA ARG A 98 22.40 2.95 6.58
C ARG A 98 21.74 3.90 7.57
N TRP A 99 20.87 3.37 8.41
CA TRP A 99 20.30 4.09 9.55
C TRP A 99 20.18 3.15 10.75
N GLU A 100 20.52 3.63 11.93
CA GLU A 100 20.22 2.96 13.18
C GLU A 100 19.53 3.91 14.14
N GLY A 101 18.66 3.37 14.99
CA GLY A 101 17.95 4.18 15.96
C GLY A 101 17.38 3.38 17.11
N THR A 102 16.98 4.12 18.14
CA THR A 102 16.31 3.58 19.31
C THR A 102 14.92 4.20 19.41
N ILE A 103 13.89 3.36 19.50
CA ILE A 103 12.50 3.76 19.64
C ILE A 103 12.08 3.50 21.09
N SER A 104 11.55 4.52 21.76
CA SER A 104 10.99 4.38 23.11
C SER A 104 9.52 3.96 23.02
N ILE A 105 9.14 2.96 23.81
CA ILE A 105 7.80 2.38 23.85
C ILE A 105 7.17 2.72 25.21
N PRO A 106 5.92 3.20 25.24
CA PRO A 106 5.19 3.40 26.50
C PRO A 106 5.13 2.13 27.33
N ALA A 107 5.38 2.25 28.64
CA ALA A 107 5.33 1.11 29.55
C ALA A 107 3.93 0.50 29.60
N VAL A 108 3.84 -0.81 29.37
CA VAL A 108 2.58 -1.57 29.40
C VAL A 108 2.67 -2.71 30.41
N ARG A 109 1.55 -3.03 31.08
CA ARG A 109 1.48 -4.14 32.06
C ARG A 109 1.22 -5.50 31.41
N LYS A 110 0.76 -5.52 30.16
CA LYS A 110 0.43 -6.72 29.39
C LYS A 110 1.09 -6.60 28.01
N PRO A 111 1.51 -7.72 27.39
CA PRO A 111 2.06 -7.69 26.03
C PRO A 111 1.11 -6.96 25.09
N SER A 112 1.65 -6.00 24.34
CA SER A 112 0.91 -5.25 23.32
C SER A 112 1.39 -5.63 21.93
N LEU A 113 0.50 -5.58 20.95
CA LEU A 113 0.87 -5.81 19.55
C LEU A 113 1.69 -4.62 19.06
N ILE A 114 2.96 -4.84 18.81
CA ILE A 114 3.88 -3.89 18.19
C ILE A 114 3.98 -4.23 16.71
N GLU A 115 3.83 -3.23 15.85
CA GLU A 115 4.10 -3.40 14.42
C GLU A 115 5.09 -2.36 13.91
N LEU A 116 6.10 -2.82 13.17
CA LEU A 116 7.10 -1.99 12.50
C LEU A 116 6.85 -2.06 11.00
N TRP A 117 6.19 -1.05 10.46
CA TRP A 117 5.98 -0.89 9.03
C TRP A 117 7.24 -0.35 8.38
N LEU A 118 7.83 -1.13 7.47
CA LEU A 118 9.09 -0.77 6.85
C LEU A 118 8.91 0.41 5.87
N PRO A 119 9.98 1.19 5.61
CA PRO A 119 10.02 2.19 4.55
C PRO A 119 9.58 1.59 3.20
N HIS A 120 8.44 2.04 2.65
CA HIS A 120 7.72 1.31 1.60
C HIS A 120 8.15 1.62 0.16
N LEU A 121 8.93 2.69 -0.07
CA LEU A 121 9.38 3.13 -1.40
C LEU A 121 10.90 3.16 -1.55
N VAL A 122 11.58 2.40 -0.69
CA VAL A 122 13.01 2.13 -0.75
C VAL A 122 13.23 0.67 -0.39
N ARG A 123 14.30 0.06 -0.91
CA ARG A 123 14.78 -1.21 -0.36
C ARG A 123 15.29 -0.97 1.05
N ALA A 124 14.71 -1.63 2.05
CA ALA A 124 15.08 -1.49 3.45
C ALA A 124 15.35 -2.87 4.04
N ASP A 125 16.62 -3.28 4.06
CA ASP A 125 17.06 -4.55 4.65
C ASP A 125 17.25 -4.35 6.16
N LEU A 126 16.82 -5.32 6.97
CA LEU A 126 16.93 -5.25 8.43
C LEU A 126 18.25 -5.87 8.89
N GLU A 127 19.16 -5.08 9.45
CA GLU A 127 20.43 -5.59 9.97
C GLU A 127 20.30 -6.16 11.38
N PHE A 128 19.57 -5.46 12.24
CA PHE A 128 19.28 -5.92 13.60
C PHE A 128 17.95 -5.35 14.11
N LEU A 129 17.35 -6.10 15.03
CA LEU A 129 16.22 -5.69 15.84
C LEU A 129 16.46 -6.21 17.25
N GLU A 130 16.60 -5.31 18.21
CA GLU A 130 16.87 -5.65 19.62
C GLU A 130 15.74 -5.08 20.48
N ILE A 131 15.29 -5.88 21.44
CA ILE A 131 14.34 -5.48 22.50
C ILE A 131 15.04 -5.58 23.86
N ASP A 132 14.41 -5.13 24.94
CA ASP A 132 14.98 -5.26 26.28
C ASP A 132 15.24 -6.74 26.64
N ASP A 133 16.37 -7.06 27.29
CA ASP A 133 16.85 -8.45 27.51
C ASP A 133 15.84 -9.37 28.19
N ASP A 134 15.04 -8.84 29.12
CA ASP A 134 14.02 -9.59 29.88
C ASP A 134 12.66 -9.65 29.15
N CYS A 135 12.59 -9.28 27.88
CA CYS A 135 11.36 -9.25 27.09
C CYS A 135 11.33 -10.32 26.00
N GLU A 136 10.15 -10.88 25.78
CA GLU A 136 9.91 -11.83 24.69
C GLU A 136 9.43 -11.11 23.42
N CYS A 137 9.76 -11.70 22.27
CA CYS A 137 9.25 -11.32 20.95
C CYS A 137 8.31 -12.43 20.45
N LEU A 138 7.03 -12.35 20.83
CA LEU A 138 6.06 -13.38 20.49
C LEU A 138 5.41 -13.06 19.14
N PRO A 139 5.52 -13.91 18.10
CA PRO A 139 4.88 -13.63 16.82
C PRO A 139 3.38 -13.36 16.96
N ALA A 140 2.90 -12.33 16.26
CA ALA A 140 1.46 -12.10 16.17
C ALA A 140 0.79 -13.26 15.42
N GLU A 141 -0.51 -13.47 15.61
CA GLU A 141 -1.23 -14.39 14.74
C GLU A 141 -1.39 -13.79 13.33
N THR A 142 -1.30 -14.66 12.32
CA THR A 142 -1.76 -14.31 10.96
C THR A 142 -3.25 -14.00 11.02
N PHE A 143 -3.66 -12.98 10.27
CA PHE A 143 -5.06 -12.71 10.09
C PHE A 143 -5.70 -13.89 9.34
N LYS A 144 -6.94 -14.22 9.72
CA LYS A 144 -7.68 -15.32 9.09
C LYS A 144 -7.92 -15.08 7.61
N GLN A 145 -8.01 -13.81 7.22
CA GLN A 145 -8.31 -13.38 5.86
C GLN A 145 -7.05 -12.84 5.21
N ARG A 146 -6.81 -13.30 3.98
CA ARG A 146 -5.64 -12.97 3.18
C ARG A 146 -6.04 -12.22 1.92
N TRP A 147 -5.31 -11.16 1.62
CA TRP A 147 -5.57 -10.29 0.49
C TRP A 147 -4.37 -10.25 -0.45
N LEU A 148 -4.57 -10.67 -1.70
CA LEU A 148 -3.64 -10.45 -2.79
C LEU A 148 -3.99 -9.16 -3.54
N ALA A 149 -3.12 -8.15 -3.47
CA ALA A 149 -3.32 -6.88 -4.14
C ALA A 149 -2.42 -6.75 -5.37
N LEU A 150 -3.01 -6.89 -6.56
CA LEU A 150 -2.34 -6.65 -7.84
C LEU A 150 -2.62 -5.23 -8.32
N GLY A 151 -1.59 -4.51 -8.73
CA GLY A 151 -1.76 -3.18 -9.30
C GLY A 151 -0.46 -2.49 -9.66
N ASP A 152 -0.54 -1.17 -9.78
CA ASP A 152 0.56 -0.31 -10.20
C ASP A 152 1.13 0.57 -9.08
N SER A 153 1.57 1.79 -9.40
CA SER A 153 2.16 2.74 -8.47
C SER A 153 1.19 3.20 -7.39
N ILE A 154 -0.11 3.26 -7.68
CA ILE A 154 -1.13 3.66 -6.71
C ILE A 154 -1.27 2.54 -5.66
N THR A 155 -1.35 1.29 -6.11
CA THR A 155 -1.36 0.11 -5.24
C THR A 155 -0.06 -0.01 -4.45
N GLN A 156 1.08 0.27 -5.05
CA GLN A 156 2.38 0.29 -4.35
C GLN A 156 2.49 1.39 -3.27
N GLY A 157 1.73 2.49 -3.40
CA GLY A 157 1.74 3.62 -2.47
C GLY A 157 2.73 4.73 -2.81
N MET A 158 3.02 4.96 -4.09
CA MET A 158 4.11 5.81 -4.63
C MET A 158 4.17 7.27 -4.13
N THR A 159 3.09 7.78 -3.54
CA THR A 159 2.97 9.16 -3.04
C THR A 159 2.46 9.23 -1.60
N ALA A 160 2.23 8.08 -0.96
CA ALA A 160 1.95 8.06 0.47
C ALA A 160 3.23 8.46 1.21
N THR A 161 3.15 9.47 2.07
CA THR A 161 4.35 10.02 2.75
C THR A 161 4.89 9.08 3.83
N LEU A 162 4.07 8.14 4.30
CA LEU A 162 4.42 7.08 5.24
C LEU A 162 3.80 5.75 4.79
N PRO A 163 4.41 4.60 5.16
CA PRO A 163 3.89 3.28 4.77
C PRO A 163 2.44 3.04 5.21
N THR A 164 2.08 3.48 6.42
CA THR A 164 0.71 3.36 6.98
C THR A 164 -0.30 4.31 6.32
N ARG A 165 0.15 5.24 5.48
CA ARG A 165 -0.73 6.17 4.75
C ARG A 165 -1.13 5.66 3.37
N ALA A 166 -0.49 4.62 2.86
CA ALA A 166 -0.88 3.96 1.61
C ALA A 166 -2.26 3.31 1.76
N TRP A 167 -3.10 3.40 0.72
CA TRP A 167 -4.49 2.93 0.81
C TRP A 167 -4.58 1.43 1.13
N VAL A 168 -3.69 0.61 0.56
CA VAL A 168 -3.62 -0.83 0.82
C VAL A 168 -3.31 -1.11 2.29
N ALA A 169 -2.34 -0.40 2.87
CA ALA A 169 -1.99 -0.54 4.29
C ALA A 169 -3.16 -0.12 5.20
N ARG A 170 -3.82 0.99 4.89
CA ARG A 170 -5.01 1.47 5.62
C ARG A 170 -6.15 0.46 5.60
N VAL A 171 -6.47 -0.08 4.43
CA VAL A 171 -7.52 -1.09 4.27
C VAL A 171 -7.14 -2.38 5.01
N ALA A 172 -5.90 -2.83 4.90
CA ALA A 172 -5.45 -4.05 5.56
C ALA A 172 -5.59 -3.97 7.09
N VAL A 173 -5.24 -2.82 7.68
CA VAL A 173 -5.46 -2.57 9.12
C VAL A 173 -6.95 -2.50 9.46
N SER A 174 -7.74 -1.75 8.68
CA SER A 174 -9.17 -1.55 8.92
C SER A 174 -9.97 -2.86 8.89
N LEU A 175 -9.65 -3.73 7.93
CA LEU A 175 -10.31 -5.03 7.77
C LEU A 175 -9.65 -6.15 8.59
N GLY A 176 -8.50 -5.90 9.21
CA GLY A 176 -7.74 -6.93 9.91
C GLY A 176 -7.41 -8.11 8.98
N VAL A 177 -6.79 -7.82 7.83
CA VAL A 177 -6.38 -8.83 6.84
C VAL A 177 -4.87 -8.82 6.62
N ASP A 178 -4.31 -9.98 6.28
CA ASP A 178 -2.92 -10.09 5.85
C ASP A 178 -2.82 -9.84 4.35
N VAL A 179 -2.15 -8.76 3.97
CA VAL A 179 -2.04 -8.36 2.57
C VAL A 179 -0.67 -8.67 1.99
N ARG A 180 -0.63 -9.27 0.80
CA ARG A 180 0.54 -9.25 -0.07
C ARG A 180 0.32 -8.22 -1.18
N ASN A 181 1.06 -7.12 -1.10
CA ASN A 181 0.97 -6.03 -2.06
C ASN A 181 1.95 -6.28 -3.20
N TYR A 182 1.45 -6.66 -4.37
CA TYR A 182 2.24 -6.86 -5.59
C TYR A 182 2.15 -5.66 -6.54
N GLY A 183 1.82 -4.48 -6.01
CA GLY A 183 1.89 -3.22 -6.74
C GLY A 183 3.31 -2.92 -7.22
N ILE A 184 3.45 -2.64 -8.51
CA ILE A 184 4.70 -2.19 -9.15
C ILE A 184 4.42 -0.95 -9.99
N GLY A 185 5.02 0.18 -9.62
CA GLY A 185 4.86 1.44 -10.35
C GLY A 185 5.27 1.35 -11.82
N GLY A 186 4.39 1.85 -12.68
CA GLY A 186 4.50 1.71 -14.14
C GLY A 186 4.00 0.38 -14.68
N GLY A 187 3.61 -0.57 -13.82
CA GLY A 187 3.06 -1.85 -14.20
C GLY A 187 1.75 -1.73 -15.01
N ARG A 188 1.55 -2.69 -15.91
CA ARG A 188 0.37 -2.83 -16.77
C ARG A 188 -0.32 -4.16 -16.48
N LEU A 189 -1.55 -4.30 -16.96
CA LEU A 189 -2.28 -5.56 -16.88
C LEU A 189 -1.76 -6.56 -17.94
N GLU A 190 -0.70 -7.27 -17.62
CA GLU A 190 -0.02 -8.21 -18.52
C GLU A 190 -0.44 -9.66 -18.28
N GLY A 191 -0.48 -10.47 -19.33
CA GLY A 191 -0.92 -11.87 -19.26
C GLY A 191 -0.13 -12.78 -18.30
N PHE A 192 1.13 -12.44 -17.96
CA PHE A 192 1.91 -13.19 -16.96
C PHE A 192 1.32 -13.09 -15.55
N LEU A 193 0.53 -12.05 -15.26
CA LEU A 193 -0.15 -11.86 -13.97
C LEU A 193 -1.21 -12.93 -13.70
N ALA A 194 -1.63 -13.69 -14.71
CA ALA A 194 -2.54 -14.81 -14.52
C ALA A 194 -1.99 -15.87 -13.55
N GLY A 195 -0.67 -15.98 -13.41
CA GLY A 195 -0.02 -16.86 -12.43
C GLY A 195 0.56 -16.12 -11.21
N ALA A 196 0.05 -14.94 -10.86
CA ALA A 196 0.66 -14.11 -9.81
C ALA A 196 0.64 -14.77 -8.42
N ASP A 197 -0.36 -15.61 -8.13
CA ASP A 197 -0.58 -16.19 -6.80
C ASP A 197 0.51 -17.18 -6.38
N GLN A 198 1.11 -17.90 -7.33
CA GLN A 198 2.14 -18.91 -7.09
C GLN A 198 1.81 -19.89 -5.94
N GLY A 199 0.52 -20.22 -5.76
CA GLY A 199 0.05 -21.13 -4.71
C GLY A 199 -0.15 -20.50 -3.34
N TRP A 200 0.03 -19.18 -3.16
CA TRP A 200 -0.35 -18.52 -1.92
C TRP A 200 -1.87 -18.48 -1.78
N PRO A 201 -2.44 -19.02 -0.67
CA PRO A 201 -3.88 -18.95 -0.45
C PRO A 201 -4.29 -17.52 -0.13
N TYR A 202 -5.33 -17.03 -0.80
CA TYR A 202 -5.95 -15.75 -0.49
C TYR A 202 -7.48 -15.84 -0.54
N ASP A 203 -8.13 -14.94 0.20
CA ASP A 203 -9.60 -14.83 0.27
C ASP A 203 -10.11 -13.63 -0.52
N LEU A 204 -9.26 -12.62 -0.72
CA LEU A 204 -9.56 -11.43 -1.53
C LEU A 204 -8.47 -11.24 -2.59
N LEU A 205 -8.87 -11.08 -3.84
CA LEU A 205 -8.02 -10.59 -4.93
C LEU A 205 -8.52 -9.24 -5.40
N THR A 206 -7.64 -8.23 -5.39
CA THR A 206 -7.91 -6.95 -6.06
C THR A 206 -6.99 -6.77 -7.27
N ILE A 207 -7.55 -6.33 -8.39
CA ILE A 207 -6.82 -6.03 -9.62
C ILE A 207 -7.06 -4.56 -9.96
N ALA A 208 -6.02 -3.72 -9.83
CA ALA A 208 -6.09 -2.27 -10.00
C ALA A 208 -5.02 -1.77 -10.98
N TYR A 209 -5.31 -1.91 -12.28
CA TYR A 209 -4.45 -1.48 -13.39
C TYR A 209 -5.25 -0.61 -14.38
N GLY A 210 -4.54 -0.01 -15.35
CA GLY A 210 -5.14 0.58 -16.54
C GLY A 210 -4.65 1.99 -16.85
N ILE A 211 -4.19 2.77 -15.86
CA ILE A 211 -3.64 4.12 -16.14
C ILE A 211 -2.32 4.05 -16.94
N ASN A 212 -1.50 3.01 -16.71
CA ASN A 212 -0.29 2.77 -17.49
C ASN A 212 -0.59 2.19 -18.87
N ASP A 213 -1.60 1.33 -18.99
CA ASP A 213 -2.11 0.86 -20.29
C ASP A 213 -2.60 2.04 -21.14
N PHE A 214 -3.35 2.97 -20.53
CA PHE A 214 -3.76 4.24 -21.13
C PHE A 214 -2.57 5.11 -21.52
N SER A 215 -1.64 5.34 -20.60
CA SER A 215 -0.48 6.22 -20.82
C SER A 215 0.47 5.69 -21.89
N LYS A 216 0.46 4.37 -22.14
CA LYS A 216 1.26 3.71 -23.19
C LYS A 216 0.45 3.38 -24.45
N SER A 217 -0.77 3.90 -24.57
CA SER A 217 -1.65 3.69 -25.73
C SER A 217 -1.88 2.22 -26.09
N ARG A 218 -1.86 1.33 -25.10
CA ARG A 218 -2.15 -0.09 -25.31
C ARG A 218 -3.57 -0.27 -25.82
N ARG A 219 -3.82 -1.23 -26.71
CA ARG A 219 -5.16 -1.40 -27.28
C ARG A 219 -6.13 -1.92 -26.19
N PRO A 220 -7.32 -1.31 -25.99
CA PRO A 220 -8.31 -1.76 -25.00
C PRO A 220 -8.70 -3.24 -25.13
N GLU A 221 -8.65 -3.80 -26.33
CA GLU A 221 -8.91 -5.22 -26.61
C GLU A 221 -7.84 -6.14 -26.00
N GLU A 222 -6.58 -5.69 -25.96
CA GLU A 222 -5.49 -6.43 -25.31
C GLU A 222 -5.63 -6.42 -23.79
N VAL A 223 -6.02 -5.26 -23.24
CA VAL A 223 -6.31 -5.11 -21.80
C VAL A 223 -7.47 -6.03 -21.41
N THR A 224 -8.54 -6.04 -22.21
CA THR A 224 -9.67 -6.95 -22.04
C THR A 224 -9.23 -8.42 -22.04
N ALA A 225 -8.44 -8.83 -23.04
CA ALA A 225 -8.00 -10.21 -23.18
C ALA A 225 -7.16 -10.68 -21.98
N ASP A 226 -6.24 -9.85 -21.50
CA ASP A 226 -5.41 -10.18 -20.34
C ASP A 226 -6.20 -10.14 -19.03
N ALA A 227 -7.15 -9.22 -18.88
CA ALA A 227 -8.08 -9.19 -17.75
C ALA A 227 -8.88 -10.50 -17.66
N ILE A 228 -9.49 -10.94 -18.78
CA ILE A 228 -10.26 -12.19 -18.84
C ILE A 228 -9.36 -13.38 -18.50
N ARG A 229 -8.14 -13.43 -19.05
CA ARG A 229 -7.19 -14.51 -18.79
C ARG A 229 -6.83 -14.61 -17.31
N LEU A 230 -6.51 -13.48 -16.69
CA LEU A 230 -6.20 -13.41 -15.27
C LEU A 230 -7.39 -13.85 -14.42
N LEU A 231 -8.58 -13.29 -14.67
CA LEU A 231 -9.79 -13.62 -13.91
C LEU A 231 -10.17 -15.09 -14.02
N LYS A 232 -10.08 -15.69 -15.22
CA LYS A 232 -10.31 -17.13 -15.42
C LYS A 232 -9.33 -17.97 -14.60
N ARG A 233 -8.04 -17.70 -14.75
CA ARG A 233 -7.00 -18.49 -14.06
C ARG A 233 -7.12 -18.40 -12.54
N GLN A 234 -7.42 -17.21 -12.02
CA GLN A 234 -7.56 -16.99 -10.58
C GLN A 234 -8.87 -17.57 -10.03
N ALA A 235 -9.96 -17.58 -10.82
CA ALA A 235 -11.19 -18.28 -10.42
C ALA A 235 -11.03 -19.80 -10.40
N GLU A 236 -10.23 -20.37 -11.30
CA GLU A 236 -9.88 -21.79 -11.29
C GLU A 236 -9.01 -22.17 -10.08
N ALA A 237 -7.99 -21.36 -9.79
CA ALA A 237 -7.05 -21.64 -8.70
C ALA A 237 -7.65 -21.37 -7.30
N HIS A 238 -8.49 -20.33 -7.19
CA HIS A 238 -9.05 -19.85 -5.92
C HIS A 238 -10.56 -19.64 -6.03
N PRO A 239 -11.36 -20.72 -6.17
CA PRO A 239 -12.79 -20.61 -6.47
C PRO A 239 -13.59 -19.87 -5.38
N ALA A 240 -13.20 -20.02 -4.12
CA ALA A 240 -13.86 -19.39 -2.98
C ALA A 240 -13.46 -17.92 -2.76
N ALA A 241 -12.38 -17.44 -3.37
CA ALA A 241 -11.89 -16.09 -3.15
C ALA A 241 -12.82 -15.04 -3.80
N THR A 242 -13.06 -13.95 -3.07
CA THR A 242 -13.71 -12.75 -3.61
C THR A 242 -12.74 -12.09 -4.60
N ARG A 243 -13.18 -11.88 -5.84
CA ARG A 243 -12.38 -11.22 -6.89
C ARG A 243 -12.97 -9.86 -7.20
N VAL A 244 -12.12 -8.84 -7.17
CA VAL A 244 -12.50 -7.45 -7.42
C VAL A 244 -11.60 -6.82 -8.47
N LEU A 245 -12.24 -6.32 -9.52
CA LEU A 245 -11.61 -5.52 -10.57
C LEU A 245 -11.89 -4.04 -10.30
N ILE A 246 -10.85 -3.26 -10.05
CA ILE A 246 -10.95 -1.83 -9.81
C ILE A 246 -10.61 -1.10 -11.10
N THR A 247 -11.56 -0.34 -11.66
CA THR A 247 -11.29 0.46 -12.86
C THR A 247 -10.38 1.66 -12.51
N PRO A 248 -9.60 2.21 -13.47
CA PRO A 248 -8.73 3.35 -13.20
C PRO A 248 -9.44 4.51 -12.49
N ILE A 249 -8.85 5.04 -11.42
CA ILE A 249 -9.32 6.26 -10.76
C ILE A 249 -9.20 7.48 -11.70
N PRO A 250 -9.84 8.62 -11.39
CA PRO A 250 -9.67 9.83 -12.17
C PRO A 250 -8.21 10.29 -12.24
N ALA A 251 -7.86 10.99 -13.32
CA ALA A 251 -6.51 11.52 -13.55
C ALA A 251 -6.61 13.03 -13.84
N PRO A 252 -7.01 13.84 -12.84
CA PRO A 252 -7.35 15.23 -13.05
C PRO A 252 -6.14 16.03 -13.55
N GLY A 253 -6.39 16.97 -14.46
CA GLY A 253 -5.34 17.82 -15.05
C GLY A 253 -4.48 17.13 -16.11
N ARG A 254 -4.69 15.84 -16.42
CA ARG A 254 -4.09 15.21 -17.59
C ARG A 254 -4.92 15.45 -18.85
N ASN A 255 -4.26 15.30 -20.00
CA ASN A 255 -4.97 15.20 -21.27
C ASN A 255 -5.97 14.04 -21.19
N ASN A 256 -7.23 14.32 -21.54
CA ASN A 256 -8.30 13.34 -21.53
C ASN A 256 -8.14 12.28 -22.64
N ARG A 257 -7.17 12.45 -23.55
CA ARG A 257 -6.82 11.48 -24.59
C ARG A 257 -5.34 11.12 -24.57
N ASN A 258 -5.02 9.86 -24.84
CA ASN A 258 -3.66 9.39 -25.06
C ASN A 258 -3.20 9.62 -26.51
N ALA A 259 -1.97 9.21 -26.83
CA ALA A 259 -1.38 9.40 -28.17
C ALA A 259 -2.13 8.69 -29.30
N ALA A 260 -2.98 7.71 -28.98
CA ALA A 260 -3.85 7.04 -29.95
C ALA A 260 -5.28 7.62 -29.98
N GLY A 261 -5.52 8.77 -29.34
CA GLY A 261 -6.82 9.44 -29.30
C GLY A 261 -7.85 8.79 -28.37
N ARG A 262 -7.47 7.77 -27.60
CA ARG A 262 -8.37 7.06 -26.67
C ARG A 262 -8.44 7.77 -25.33
N SER A 263 -9.60 7.73 -24.69
CA SER A 263 -9.82 8.28 -23.36
C SER A 263 -9.50 7.27 -22.25
N LEU A 264 -9.36 7.72 -21.00
CA LEU A 264 -9.25 6.81 -19.86
C LEU A 264 -10.54 5.99 -19.66
N GLU A 265 -11.68 6.52 -20.07
CA GLU A 265 -12.96 5.82 -20.02
C GLU A 265 -12.98 4.59 -20.94
N ASP A 266 -12.30 4.63 -22.10
CA ASP A 266 -12.19 3.47 -23.00
C ASP A 266 -11.53 2.27 -22.29
N TYR A 267 -10.61 2.53 -21.35
CA TYR A 267 -9.97 1.48 -20.54
C TYR A 267 -10.87 1.03 -19.38
N ARG A 268 -11.70 1.91 -18.81
CA ARG A 268 -12.72 1.50 -17.83
C ARG A 268 -13.75 0.58 -18.48
N GLU A 269 -14.23 0.93 -19.67
CA GLU A 269 -15.14 0.11 -20.46
C GLU A 269 -14.53 -1.26 -20.84
N ALA A 270 -13.26 -1.31 -21.23
CA ALA A 270 -12.56 -2.57 -21.48
C ALA A 270 -12.56 -3.50 -20.25
N LEU A 271 -12.33 -2.95 -19.05
CA LEU A 271 -12.36 -3.71 -17.81
C LEU A 271 -13.79 -4.15 -17.42
N ARG A 272 -14.80 -3.29 -17.61
CA ARG A 272 -16.21 -3.67 -17.44
C ARG A 272 -16.60 -4.81 -18.38
N TYR A 273 -16.19 -4.72 -19.64
CA TYR A 273 -16.43 -5.77 -20.62
C TYR A 273 -15.74 -7.08 -20.23
N ALA A 274 -14.48 -7.01 -19.80
CA ALA A 274 -13.76 -8.18 -19.30
C ALA A 274 -14.46 -8.87 -18.12
N ALA A 275 -14.95 -8.09 -17.16
CA ALA A 275 -15.67 -8.63 -16.00
C ALA A 275 -16.98 -9.36 -16.40
N ARG A 276 -17.69 -8.90 -17.43
CA ARG A 276 -18.87 -9.58 -17.99
C ARG A 276 -18.53 -10.88 -18.72
N GLY A 277 -17.32 -10.97 -19.28
CA GLY A 277 -16.83 -12.11 -20.06
C GLY A 277 -16.01 -13.14 -19.27
N ALA A 278 -15.91 -12.99 -17.95
CA ALA A 278 -15.09 -13.82 -17.06
C ALA A 278 -15.94 -14.44 -15.93
N PRO A 279 -15.40 -15.43 -15.19
CA PRO A 279 -16.05 -15.94 -13.98
C PRO A 279 -16.37 -14.81 -12.98
N PRO A 280 -17.32 -15.04 -12.05
CA PRO A 280 -17.83 -13.99 -11.16
C PRO A 280 -16.73 -13.15 -10.52
N CYS A 281 -16.80 -11.85 -10.79
CA CYS A 281 -15.91 -10.79 -10.33
C CYS A 281 -16.75 -9.54 -10.08
N THR A 282 -16.51 -8.85 -8.98
CA THR A 282 -17.11 -7.55 -8.73
C THR A 282 -16.29 -6.46 -9.39
N VAL A 283 -16.95 -5.52 -10.06
CA VAL A 283 -16.30 -4.30 -10.54
C VAL A 283 -16.54 -3.18 -9.53
N ILE A 284 -15.46 -2.53 -9.09
CA ILE A 284 -15.52 -1.28 -8.34
C ILE A 284 -15.03 -0.17 -9.26
N GLU A 285 -15.87 0.85 -9.43
CA GLU A 285 -15.56 1.98 -10.30
C GLU A 285 -14.53 2.90 -9.63
N GLY A 286 -13.36 3.08 -10.26
CA GLY A 286 -12.32 3.99 -9.79
C GLY A 286 -12.82 5.41 -9.48
N PRO A 287 -13.69 6.03 -10.30
CA PRO A 287 -14.31 7.32 -9.99
C PRO A 287 -15.13 7.37 -8.68
N SER A 288 -15.57 6.23 -8.16
CA SER A 288 -16.25 6.16 -6.86
C SER A 288 -15.29 6.11 -5.67
N LEU A 289 -14.00 5.83 -5.92
CA LEU A 289 -12.99 5.66 -4.88
C LEU A 289 -12.29 6.97 -4.53
N VAL A 290 -12.01 7.82 -5.51
CA VAL A 290 -11.40 9.14 -5.31
C VAL A 290 -12.09 10.16 -6.22
N PRO A 291 -12.53 11.33 -5.72
CA PRO A 291 -13.16 12.35 -6.54
C PRO A 291 -12.22 12.89 -7.63
N ASP A 292 -12.78 13.27 -8.78
CA ASP A 292 -12.06 13.88 -9.90
C ASP A 292 -11.76 15.36 -9.62
N ASP A 293 -10.87 15.61 -8.66
CA ASP A 293 -10.44 16.94 -8.24
C ASP A 293 -8.93 16.92 -7.96
N PRO A 294 -8.13 17.82 -8.59
CA PRO A 294 -6.69 17.91 -8.37
C PRO A 294 -6.26 17.96 -6.90
N ARG A 295 -7.10 18.46 -5.98
CA ARG A 295 -6.77 18.57 -4.55
C ARG A 295 -6.45 17.22 -3.89
N TRP A 296 -6.91 16.11 -4.47
CA TRP A 296 -6.68 14.77 -3.94
C TRP A 296 -5.41 14.12 -4.51
N PHE A 297 -4.72 14.78 -5.43
CA PHE A 297 -3.59 14.22 -6.18
C PHE A 297 -2.33 15.06 -6.00
N VAL A 298 -1.18 14.42 -6.21
CA VAL A 298 0.13 15.11 -6.23
C VAL A 298 0.46 15.60 -7.64
N ASP A 299 0.19 14.78 -8.65
CA ASP A 299 0.66 14.97 -10.03
C ASP A 299 -0.40 14.66 -11.10
N GLY A 300 -1.69 14.64 -10.70
CA GLY A 300 -2.80 14.28 -11.58
C GLY A 300 -2.90 12.78 -11.91
N VAL A 301 -2.10 11.92 -11.26
CA VAL A 301 -2.22 10.46 -11.33
C VAL A 301 -2.27 9.85 -9.93
N HIS A 302 -1.34 10.26 -9.07
CA HIS A 302 -1.13 9.62 -7.79
C HIS A 302 -1.86 10.40 -6.69
N PRO A 303 -2.75 9.73 -5.91
CA PRO A 303 -3.40 10.37 -4.78
C PRO A 303 -2.38 10.86 -3.74
N ASN A 304 -2.58 12.04 -3.16
CA ASN A 304 -1.84 12.45 -1.96
C ASN A 304 -2.34 11.68 -0.72
N ASP A 305 -1.82 11.98 0.47
CA ASP A 305 -2.21 11.25 1.69
C ASP A 305 -3.71 11.29 1.97
N GLU A 306 -4.37 12.43 1.70
CA GLU A 306 -5.82 12.59 1.86
C GLU A 306 -6.58 11.82 0.79
N GLY A 307 -6.12 11.85 -0.46
CA GLY A 307 -6.68 11.05 -1.54
C GLY A 307 -6.53 9.53 -1.29
N MET A 308 -5.38 9.09 -0.76
CA MET A 308 -5.15 7.70 -0.34
C MET A 308 -6.08 7.30 0.81
N ASN A 309 -6.37 8.21 1.73
CA ASN A 309 -7.32 7.97 2.81
C ASN A 309 -8.76 7.83 2.29
N VAL A 310 -9.19 8.73 1.40
CA VAL A 310 -10.52 8.65 0.76
C VAL A 310 -10.65 7.37 -0.05
N PHE A 311 -9.63 7.00 -0.83
CA PHE A 311 -9.57 5.72 -1.53
C PHE A 311 -9.81 4.57 -0.55
N ALA A 312 -9.04 4.51 0.54
CA ALA A 312 -9.11 3.43 1.51
C ALA A 312 -10.50 3.30 2.16
N LEU A 313 -11.11 4.42 2.57
CA LEU A 313 -12.42 4.43 3.21
C LEU A 313 -13.54 3.98 2.25
N ASN A 314 -13.51 4.50 1.03
CA ASN A 314 -14.51 4.14 0.01
C ASN A 314 -14.35 2.68 -0.41
N PHE A 315 -13.11 2.20 -0.58
CA PHE A 315 -12.85 0.80 -0.92
C PHE A 315 -13.28 -0.14 0.21
N ALA A 316 -12.92 0.16 1.47
CA ALA A 316 -13.33 -0.64 2.63
C ALA A 316 -14.86 -0.69 2.76
N SER A 317 -15.55 0.43 2.54
CA SER A 317 -17.02 0.47 2.57
C SER A 317 -17.62 -0.38 1.44
N ALA A 318 -17.10 -0.25 0.22
CA ALA A 318 -17.58 -1.01 -0.93
C ALA A 318 -17.36 -2.51 -0.75
N ILE A 319 -16.18 -2.94 -0.28
CA ILE A 319 -15.87 -4.36 -0.18
C ILE A 319 -16.67 -5.08 0.92
N LEU A 320 -16.99 -4.38 2.01
CA LEU A 320 -17.88 -4.92 3.05
C LEU A 320 -19.31 -5.17 2.54
N MET A 321 -19.77 -4.41 1.54
CA MET A 321 -21.05 -4.67 0.88
C MET A 321 -20.99 -5.85 -0.09
N VAL A 322 -19.81 -6.13 -0.65
CA VAL A 322 -19.61 -7.21 -1.63
C VAL A 322 -19.56 -8.57 -0.94
N ASP A 323 -18.79 -8.68 0.16
CA ASP A 323 -18.65 -9.96 0.86
C ASP A 323 -18.39 -9.79 2.36
N SER A 324 -19.45 -9.46 3.11
CA SER A 324 -19.42 -9.36 4.57
C SER A 324 -19.21 -10.71 5.29
N ARG A 325 -19.27 -11.83 4.56
CA ARG A 325 -19.03 -13.17 5.12
C ARG A 325 -17.53 -13.44 5.15
N VAL A 326 -16.81 -13.01 4.12
CA VAL A 326 -15.37 -13.16 3.97
C VAL A 326 -14.62 -12.04 4.69
N LEU A 327 -15.13 -10.79 4.68
CA LEU A 327 -14.45 -9.64 5.28
C LEU A 327 -15.27 -9.04 6.41
N ARG A 328 -14.61 -8.69 7.51
CA ARG A 328 -15.22 -7.97 8.64
C ARG A 328 -14.32 -6.83 9.05
N LEU A 329 -14.88 -5.82 9.72
CA LEU A 329 -14.04 -4.83 10.38
C LEU A 329 -13.14 -5.53 11.41
N GLY A 330 -11.87 -5.20 11.42
CA GLY A 330 -10.95 -5.72 12.42
C GLY A 330 -11.31 -5.16 13.79
N ARG A 331 -10.98 -5.89 14.87
CA ARG A 331 -11.16 -5.44 16.27
C ARG A 331 -10.56 -4.04 16.54
N GLN A 332 -9.56 -3.62 15.77
CA GLN A 332 -8.95 -2.29 15.86
C GLN A 332 -9.84 -1.18 15.24
N ALA A 333 -10.63 -1.50 14.22
CA ALA A 333 -11.59 -0.58 13.61
C ALA A 333 -12.89 -0.46 14.42
N GLU A 334 -13.25 -1.48 15.21
CA GLU A 334 -14.38 -1.40 16.16
C GLU A 334 -14.15 -0.37 17.28
N VAL A 335 -12.88 -0.14 17.66
CA VAL A 335 -12.50 0.82 18.72
C VAL A 335 -12.45 2.27 18.21
N LYS A 336 -12.37 2.49 16.90
CA LYS A 336 -12.50 3.81 16.27
C LYS A 336 -13.73 3.81 15.37
N GLY A 337 -14.85 4.24 15.94
CA GLY A 337 -16.14 4.35 15.25
C GLY A 337 -16.01 4.82 13.80
N LEU A 338 -16.12 3.87 12.87
CA LEU A 338 -16.39 4.11 11.45
C LEU A 338 -17.85 4.57 11.21
N THR A 339 -18.58 4.87 12.29
CA THR A 339 -19.86 5.58 12.22
C THR A 339 -19.57 7.07 12.12
N ASN A 340 -19.79 7.64 10.93
CA ASN A 340 -19.84 9.06 10.67
C ASN A 340 -20.42 9.87 11.84
N ASN A 341 -19.58 10.70 12.47
CA ASN A 341 -19.90 12.05 12.94
C ASN A 341 -18.67 12.63 13.63
N GLU A 342 -17.99 13.55 12.94
CA GLU A 342 -17.32 14.76 13.47
C GLU A 342 -16.28 15.23 12.43
N ILE A 343 -16.78 15.80 11.33
CA ILE A 343 -16.03 16.80 10.57
C ILE A 343 -16.74 18.12 10.85
N ALA A 344 -16.33 18.79 11.92
CA ALA A 344 -16.61 20.21 12.07
C ALA A 344 -15.49 21.00 11.35
N PRO A 345 -15.83 21.96 10.48
CA PRO A 345 -14.83 22.74 9.77
C PRO A 345 -14.16 23.72 10.75
N HIS A 346 -12.83 23.65 10.84
CA HIS A 346 -12.06 24.75 11.42
C HIS A 346 -12.17 25.97 10.51
N HIS A 347 -13.08 26.88 10.85
CA HIS A 347 -13.12 28.23 10.33
C HIS A 347 -11.83 28.96 10.72
N ASN A 348 -10.95 29.16 9.73
CA ASN A 348 -9.83 30.07 9.85
C ASN A 348 -10.33 31.49 9.59
N ASN A 349 -10.70 32.21 10.65
CA ASN A 349 -11.06 33.62 10.55
C ASN A 349 -9.81 34.46 10.31
N GLY A 350 -9.75 35.05 9.12
CA GLY A 350 -8.72 35.98 8.72
C GLY A 350 -8.64 37.19 9.65
N ARG A 351 -7.40 37.61 9.92
CA ARG A 351 -7.09 39.01 10.21
C ARG A 351 -6.08 39.51 9.19
N HIS A 352 -6.57 40.41 8.36
CA HIS A 352 -5.79 41.32 7.53
C HIS A 352 -4.76 42.07 8.38
N LEU A 353 -3.53 42.15 7.88
CA LEU A 353 -2.56 43.19 8.24
C LEU A 353 -2.26 43.99 6.98
N PRO A 354 -2.42 45.33 6.97
CA PRO A 354 -2.25 46.14 5.78
C PRO A 354 -0.79 46.56 5.55
N ASN A 355 -0.56 47.03 4.32
CA ASN A 355 0.68 47.50 3.73
C ASN A 355 1.33 48.70 4.44
N ARG A 356 2.68 48.71 4.36
CA ARG A 356 3.65 49.84 4.26
C ARG A 356 3.23 51.25 4.70
N ILE A 357 4.06 51.85 5.56
CA ILE A 357 4.32 53.31 5.61
C ILE A 357 5.84 53.54 5.73
N HIS A 358 6.38 54.41 4.86
CA HIS A 358 7.72 55.02 4.96
C HIS A 358 7.68 56.28 5.84
N GLY A 359 8.76 56.59 6.57
CA GLY A 359 8.97 57.95 7.10
C GLY A 359 10.03 58.15 8.19
N ARG A 360 11.27 58.44 7.77
CA ARG A 360 12.34 59.33 8.30
C ARG A 360 12.53 59.65 9.81
N CYS A 361 13.81 59.58 10.19
CA CYS A 361 14.66 60.45 11.04
C CYS A 361 14.09 61.16 12.29
N SER A 362 14.72 60.93 13.44
CA SER A 362 15.60 61.89 14.17
C SER A 362 15.92 61.35 15.59
N GLY A 363 17.14 61.59 16.07
CA GLY A 363 17.63 61.21 17.41
C GLY A 363 19.03 60.62 17.38
#